data_AF-A0A128A2T9-F1
#
_entry.id   AF-A0A128A2T9-F1
#
_cell.length_a   1.000
_cell.length_b   1.000
_cell.length_c   1.000
_cell.angle_alpha   90.00
_cell.angle_beta   90.00
_cell.angle_gamma   90.00
#
_symmetry.space_group_name_H-M   'P 1'
#
loop_
_entity.id
_entity.type
_entity.pdbx_description
1 polymer ?
#
loop_
_entity_poly.entity_id
_entity_poly.type
_entity_poly.pdbx_seq_one_letter_code
_entity_poly.pdbx_strand_id
1 'polypeptide(L)' 'MMDKTKPHGHELKKELDVLISKISALEAASTDREKKSLMGVLKVLAENQKHFVDEFEHLKKALDLMMVQIFKMDQAKK' A
#
# COMPACT_ATOMS: atom_id res chain seq x y z
N MET A 1 -22.44 15.07 -5.19
CA MET A 1 -21.54 14.42 -6.16
C MET A 1 -20.55 13.60 -5.35
N MET A 2 -20.59 12.27 -5.45
CA MET A 2 -19.54 11.41 -4.89
C MET A 2 -18.29 11.67 -5.73
N ASP A 3 -17.31 12.36 -5.14
CA ASP A 3 -16.00 12.48 -5.76
C ASP A 3 -15.48 11.05 -5.99
N LYS A 4 -15.23 10.74 -7.26
CA LYS A 4 -14.84 9.41 -7.70
C LYS A 4 -13.60 9.05 -6.91
N THR A 5 -13.67 7.97 -6.15
CA THR A 5 -12.59 7.28 -5.45
C THR A 5 -11.29 7.44 -6.23
N LYS A 6 -10.49 8.47 -5.94
CA LYS A 6 -9.12 8.50 -6.40
C LYS A 6 -8.51 7.20 -5.86
N PRO A 7 -7.71 6.47 -6.66
CA PRO A 7 -7.02 5.30 -6.13
C PRO A 7 -5.99 5.81 -5.12
N HIS A 8 -6.42 5.97 -3.87
CA HIS A 8 -5.58 6.39 -2.75
C HIS A 8 -4.34 5.50 -2.64
N GLY A 9 -4.47 4.22 -3.03
CA GLY A 9 -3.35 3.30 -3.13
C GLY A 9 -2.29 3.72 -4.15
N HIS A 10 -2.66 4.24 -5.32
CA HIS A 10 -1.69 4.66 -6.33
C HIS A 10 -0.90 5.90 -5.90
N GLU A 11 -1.58 6.92 -5.34
CA GLU A 11 -0.91 8.12 -4.80
C GLU A 11 0.03 7.72 -3.63
N LEU A 12 -0.44 6.87 -2.71
CA LEU A 12 0.36 6.39 -1.58
C LEU A 12 1.58 5.54 -2.02
N LYS A 13 1.41 4.67 -3.01
CA LYS A 13 2.54 3.89 -3.57
C LYS A 13 3.60 4.78 -4.19
N LYS A 14 3.19 5.84 -4.88
CA LYS A 14 4.12 6.82 -5.46
C LYS A 14 4.89 7.57 -4.37
N GLU A 15 4.23 7.94 -3.27
CA GLU A 15 4.91 8.55 -2.11
C GLU A 15 5.90 7.58 -1.46
N LEU A 16 5.53 6.31 -1.32
CA LEU A 16 6.42 5.25 -0.82
C LEU A 16 7.62 5.02 -1.74
N ASP A 17 7.45 5.07 -3.06
CA ASP A 17 8.56 4.98 -4.03
C ASP A 17 9.55 6.14 -3.89
N VAL A 18 9.04 7.36 -3.70
CA VAL A 18 9.86 8.53 -3.42
C VAL A 18 10.59 8.37 -2.08
N LEU A 19 9.93 7.83 -1.05
CA LEU A 19 10.52 7.59 0.26
C LEU A 19 11.65 6.55 0.20
N ILE A 20 11.42 5.40 -0.44
CA ILE A 20 12.41 4.34 -0.64
C ILE A 20 13.63 4.88 -1.40
N SER A 21 13.40 5.71 -2.42
CA SER A 21 14.47 6.35 -3.18
C SER A 21 15.31 7.30 -2.31
N LYS A 22 14.66 8.12 -1.48
CA LYS A 22 15.35 9.01 -0.53
C LYS A 22 16.15 8.23 0.52
N ILE A 23 15.58 7.18 1.11
CA ILE A 23 16.27 6.32 2.09
C ILE A 23 17.50 5.68 1.45
N SER A 24 17.37 5.16 0.23
CA SER A 24 18.49 4.55 -0.50
C SER A 24 19.61 5.56 -0.80
N ALA A 25 19.27 6.80 -1.14
CA ALA A 25 20.26 7.86 -1.33
C ALA A 25 20.98 8.23 -0.03
N LEU A 26 20.25 8.31 1.09
CA LEU A 26 20.83 8.57 2.41
C LEU A 26 21.73 7.42 2.88
N GLU A 27 21.33 6.18 2.63
CA GLU A 27 22.14 4.99 2.93
C GLU A 27 23.46 5.00 2.16
N ALA A 28 23.42 5.32 0.87
CA ALA A 28 24.60 5.41 0.02
C ALA A 28 25.55 6.55 0.42
N ALA A 29 25.00 7.69 0.85
CA ALA A 29 25.76 8.85 1.29
C ALA A 29 26.34 8.72 2.70
N SER A 30 25.77 7.85 3.55
CA SER A 30 26.26 7.65 4.91
C SER A 30 27.60 6.92 4.92
N THR A 31 28.54 7.35 5.77
CA THR A 31 29.79 6.63 6.08
C THR A 31 29.72 5.85 7.39
N ASP A 32 28.69 6.12 8.19
CA ASP A 32 28.44 5.53 9.51
C ASP A 32 27.64 4.24 9.38
N ARG A 33 28.14 3.16 9.99
CA ARG A 33 27.55 1.81 9.94
C ARG A 33 26.21 1.74 10.64
N GLU A 34 26.02 2.40 11.79
CA GLU A 34 24.76 2.37 12.52
C GLU A 34 23.67 3.09 11.72
N LYS A 35 24.03 4.22 11.10
CA LYS A 35 23.11 4.95 10.22
C LYS A 35 22.75 4.15 8.97
N LYS A 36 23.70 3.43 8.36
CA LYS A 36 23.40 2.52 7.25
C LYS A 36 22.43 1.42 7.67
N SER A 37 22.68 0.79 8.82
CA SER A 37 21.79 -0.25 9.35
C SER A 37 20.38 0.29 9.59
N LEU A 38 20.26 1.49 10.16
CA LEU A 38 18.96 2.15 10.37
C LEU A 38 18.25 2.43 9.04
N MET A 39 18.96 2.96 8.04
CA MET A 39 18.38 3.20 6.70
C MET A 39 17.90 1.89 6.06
N GLY A 40 18.66 0.80 6.19
CA GLY A 40 18.24 -0.52 5.71
C GLY A 40 16.93 -1.00 6.33
N VAL A 41 16.76 -0.84 7.65
CA VAL A 41 15.50 -1.17 8.34
C VAL A 41 14.34 -0.29 7.84
N LEU A 42 14.56 1.02 7.71
CA LEU A 42 13.53 1.95 7.22
C LEU A 42 13.12 1.64 5.78
N LYS A 43 14.07 1.23 4.93
CA LYS A 43 13.81 0.84 3.56
C LYS A 43 12.90 -0.38 3.48
N VAL A 44 13.22 -1.44 4.23
CA VAL A 44 12.40 -2.65 4.31
C VAL A 44 11.00 -2.34 4.84
N LEU A 45 10.87 -1.46 5.83
CA LEU A 45 9.57 -1.05 6.34
C LEU A 45 8.72 -0.34 5.27
N ALA A 46 9.32 0.58 4.50
CA ALA A 46 8.63 1.28 3.42
C ALA A 46 8.25 0.34 2.25
N GLU A 47 9.11 -0.62 1.91
CA GLU A 47 8.82 -1.66 0.91
C GLU A 47 7.65 -2.54 1.34
N ASN A 48 7.64 -3.01 2.60
CA ASN A 48 6.54 -3.78 3.14
C ASN A 48 5.23 -2.98 3.17
N GLN A 49 5.29 -1.69 3.53
CA GLN A 49 4.10 -0.83 3.49
C GLN A 49 3.55 -0.68 2.08
N LYS A 50 4.42 -0.60 1.05
CA LYS A 50 4.00 -0.57 -0.35
C LYS A 50 3.29 -1.87 -0.76
N HIS A 51 3.79 -3.02 -0.31
CA HIS A 51 3.14 -4.31 -0.54
C HIS A 51 1.78 -4.39 0.14
N PHE A 52 1.65 -3.93 1.38
CA PHE A 52 0.37 -3.92 2.08
C PHE A 52 -0.70 -3.09 1.37
N VAL A 53 -0.34 -1.99 0.70
CA VAL A 53 -1.30 -1.21 -0.09
C VAL A 53 -1.94 -2.06 -1.18
N ASP A 54 -1.15 -2.88 -1.89
CA ASP A 54 -1.66 -3.77 -2.94
C ASP A 54 -2.55 -4.88 -2.36
N GLU A 55 -2.15 -5.45 -1.22
CA GLU A 55 -2.93 -6.47 -0.52
C GLU A 55 -4.28 -5.92 -0.03
N PHE A 56 -4.31 -4.68 0.49
CA PHE A 56 -5.56 -4.02 0.89
C PHE A 56 -6.49 -3.75 -0.29
N GLU A 57 -5.97 -3.41 -1.47
CA GLU A 57 -6.79 -3.26 -2.67
C GLU A 57 -7.39 -4.60 -3.11
N HIS A 58 -6.64 -5.70 -3.02
CA HIS A 58 -7.18 -7.03 -3.27
C HIS A 58 -8.27 -7.42 -2.27
N LEU A 59 -8.03 -7.15 -0.98
CA LEU A 59 -9.01 -7.42 0.07
C LEU A 59 -10.31 -6.64 -0.16
N LYS A 60 -10.21 -5.36 -0.54
CA LYS A 60 -11.37 -4.53 -0.88
C LYS A 60 -12.18 -5.14 -2.02
N LYS A 61 -11.53 -5.58 -3.09
CA LYS A 61 -12.22 -6.24 -4.23
C LYS A 61 -12.89 -7.54 -3.81
N ALA A 62 -12.26 -8.33 -2.93
CA ALA A 62 -12.85 -9.55 -2.40
C ALA A 62 -14.12 -9.24 -1.58
N LEU A 63 -14.08 -8.22 -0.73
CA LEU A 63 -15.25 -7.74 0.03
C LEU A 63 -16.37 -7.28 -0.92
N ASP A 64 -16.06 -6.50 -1.94
CA ASP A 64 -17.04 -6.04 -2.93
C ASP A 64 -17.73 -7.23 -3.63
N LEU A 65 -16.96 -8.25 -4.02
CA LEU A 65 -17.51 -9.47 -4.64
C LEU A 65 -18.39 -10.28 -3.68
N MET A 66 -17.97 -10.44 -2.43
CA MET A 66 -18.78 -11.12 -1.41
C MET A 66 -20.10 -10.38 -1.18
N MET A 67 -20.07 -9.04 -1.11
CA MET A 67 -21.29 -8.24 -0.95
C MET A 67 -22.24 -8.42 -2.13
N VAL A 68 -21.74 -8.46 -3.37
CA VAL A 68 -22.58 -8.76 -4.55
C VAL A 68 -23.25 -10.13 -4.42
N GLN A 69 -22.55 -11.15 -3.92
CA GLN A 69 -23.14 -12.47 -3.71
C GLN A 69 -24.22 -12.45 -2.62
N ILE A 70 -23.97 -11.77 -1.50
CA ILE A 70 -24.95 -11.61 -0.41
C ILE A 70 -26.23 -10.94 -0.94
N PHE A 71 -26.11 -9.84 -1.68
CA PHE A 71 -27.27 -9.17 -2.26
C PHE A 71 -28.04 -10.06 -3.25
N LYS A 72 -27.35 -10.85 -4.08
CA LYS A 72 -28.02 -11.80 -4.99
C LYS A 72 -28.81 -12.87 -4.23
N MET A 73 -28.26 -13.38 -3.13
CA MET A 73 -28.94 -14.36 -2.29
C MET A 73 -30.17 -13.79 -1.59
N ASP A 74 -30.10 -12.54 -1.13
CA ASP A 74 -31.24 -11.85 -0.50
C ASP A 74 -32.38 -11.62 -1.50
N GLN A 75 -32.04 -11.18 -2.72
CA GLN A 75 -33.04 -10.98 -3.79
C GLN A 75 -33.66 -12.31 -4.26
N ALA A 76 -32.91 -13.41 -4.27
CA ALA A 76 -33.43 -14.72 -4.66
C ALA A 76 -34.37 -15.35 -3.61
N LYS A 77 -34.44 -14.80 -2.40
CA LYS A 77 -35.37 -15.22 -1.34
C LYS A 77 -36.69 -14.46 -1.32
N LYS A 78 -36.82 -13.38 -2.12
CA LYS A 78 -38.07 -12.64 -2.33
C LYS A 78 -38.82 -13.17 -3.54
#